data_AF-A0A9P0LSD8-F1
#
_entry.id   AF-A0A9P0LSD8-F1
#
_cell.length_a   1.000
_cell.length_b   1.000
_cell.length_c   1.000
_cell.angle_alpha   90.00
_cell.angle_beta   90.00
_cell.angle_gamma   90.00
#
_symmetry.space_group_name_H-M   'P 1'
#
loop_
_entity.id
_entity.type
_entity.pdbx_description
1 polymer ?
#
loop_
_entity_poly.entity_id
_entity_poly.type
_entity_poly.pdbx_seq_one_letter_code
_entity_poly.pdbx_strand_id
1 'polypeptide(L)'
;MYLKRHSRSFANGFYRCLSESVPKKDDLKPTAEKRIPFSHELHYFLTANPHLSTVKKYIPPRYFAETTAPENMYLICPNAAKSIANIVFPHLRSTKSQVIAETNAGLGLITTELLEKGVDLIRLYESCSDFRKELKAFGDVYPDRVELFTKDIFHLHRFAFIDKQDNGNRVEALLRGVSKRNWSDDPVMTIIGTMCNLYFLKYLIKSLVLQTGPTLYGRINLFALMRPRDYAVLSATPGDNWIAYSAWAVLFNLFLDYDVLYECPRKMFLPWNSKLKSSTYPNNYEEVGT
;
A
#
# COMPACT_ATOMS: atom_id res chain seq x y z
N MET A 1 -29.42 -15.10 1.86
CA MET A 1 -30.22 -14.08 1.13
C MET A 1 -30.50 -12.93 2.10
N TYR A 2 -29.70 -11.86 2.03
CA TYR A 2 -29.98 -10.48 2.48
C TYR A 2 -28.72 -9.67 2.17
N LEU A 3 -28.70 -9.01 1.01
CA LEU A 3 -27.62 -8.12 0.57
C LEU A 3 -28.07 -6.69 0.87
N LYS A 4 -27.60 -6.13 1.98
CA LYS A 4 -27.78 -4.72 2.30
C LYS A 4 -26.67 -3.93 1.60
N ARG A 5 -26.90 -3.58 0.33
CA ARG A 5 -26.06 -2.62 -0.41
C ARG A 5 -26.24 -1.25 0.23
N HIS A 6 -25.20 -0.72 0.87
CA HIS A 6 -25.15 0.70 1.22
C HIS A 6 -24.26 1.47 0.22
N SER A 7 -24.93 2.43 -0.44
CA SER A 7 -24.47 3.67 -1.11
C SER A 7 -23.12 3.67 -1.85
N ARG A 8 -23.18 3.54 -3.18
CA ARG A 8 -22.09 3.76 -4.15
C ARG A 8 -22.25 5.12 -4.83
N SER A 9 -21.81 6.20 -4.19
CA SER A 9 -21.95 7.57 -4.72
C SER A 9 -20.65 8.28 -5.13
N PHE A 10 -19.46 7.70 -4.90
CA PHE A 10 -18.22 8.50 -4.99
C PHE A 10 -17.39 8.33 -6.28
N ALA A 11 -17.50 7.20 -6.99
CA ALA A 11 -16.72 6.97 -8.21
C ALA A 11 -17.09 7.94 -9.36
N ASN A 12 -18.34 8.42 -9.40
CA ASN A 12 -18.80 9.33 -10.44
C ASN A 12 -18.37 10.80 -10.23
N GLY A 13 -17.88 11.17 -9.05
CA GLY A 13 -17.48 12.56 -8.76
C GLY A 13 -16.12 12.95 -9.33
N PHE A 14 -15.20 12.00 -9.46
CA PHE A 14 -13.82 12.29 -9.86
C PHE A 14 -13.66 12.52 -11.36
N TYR A 15 -14.60 12.04 -12.18
CA TYR A 15 -14.59 12.22 -13.64
C TYR A 15 -15.54 13.32 -14.15
N ARG A 16 -16.56 13.71 -13.37
CA ARG A 16 -17.52 14.75 -13.78
C ARG A 16 -16.99 16.18 -13.61
N CYS A 17 -15.94 16.37 -12.82
CA CYS A 17 -15.31 17.67 -12.61
C CYS A 17 -14.38 18.11 -13.77
N LEU A 18 -14.33 17.35 -14.87
CA LEU A 18 -13.52 17.66 -16.05
C LEU A 18 -14.34 18.10 -17.28
N SER A 19 -15.64 18.37 -17.16
CA SER A 19 -16.47 18.69 -18.34
C SER A 19 -17.52 19.81 -18.18
N GLU A 20 -17.48 20.66 -17.15
CA GLU A 20 -18.43 21.78 -17.04
C GLU A 20 -17.75 23.16 -17.06
N SER A 21 -17.84 23.79 -18.24
CA SER A 21 -17.73 25.21 -18.60
C SER A 21 -16.75 26.12 -17.83
N VAL A 22 -15.51 26.20 -18.33
CA VAL A 22 -14.61 27.35 -18.09
C VAL A 22 -14.87 28.41 -19.19
N PRO A 23 -15.19 29.67 -18.85
CA PRO A 23 -15.29 30.74 -19.84
C PRO A 23 -13.91 31.02 -20.45
N LYS A 24 -13.87 31.25 -21.77
CA LYS A 24 -12.65 31.65 -22.51
C LYS A 24 -12.03 32.86 -21.83
N LYS A 25 -10.83 32.69 -21.26
CA LYS A 25 -10.05 33.76 -20.65
C LYS A 25 -8.98 34.16 -21.65
N ASP A 26 -9.03 35.43 -22.05
CA ASP A 26 -8.09 36.09 -22.95
C ASP A 26 -6.63 35.95 -22.48
N ASP A 27 -5.75 36.00 -23.47
CA ASP A 27 -4.30 35.82 -23.42
C ASP A 27 -3.60 36.54 -22.25
N LEU A 28 -3.32 35.78 -21.18
CA LEU A 28 -2.27 36.09 -20.22
C LEU A 28 -1.28 34.95 -20.23
N LYS A 29 -0.08 35.20 -20.79
CA LYS A 29 1.06 34.29 -20.74
C LYS A 29 1.30 33.88 -19.28
N PRO A 30 1.29 32.59 -18.92
CA PRO A 30 1.62 32.17 -17.57
C PRO A 30 3.07 32.56 -17.29
N THR A 31 3.26 33.50 -16.37
CA THR A 31 4.56 33.75 -15.75
C THR A 31 5.01 32.44 -15.11
N ALA A 32 6.21 31.99 -15.46
CA ALA A 32 6.77 30.74 -14.95
C ALA A 32 6.92 30.84 -13.42
N GLU A 33 5.97 30.29 -12.67
CA GLU A 33 6.08 30.15 -11.23
C GLU A 33 7.37 29.37 -10.91
N LYS A 34 8.30 30.01 -10.20
CA LYS A 34 9.54 29.37 -9.78
C LYS A 34 9.20 28.16 -8.93
N ARG A 35 9.45 26.96 -9.45
CA ARG A 35 9.24 25.70 -8.73
C ARG A 35 10.10 25.68 -7.47
N ILE A 36 9.47 25.53 -6.31
CA ILE A 36 10.16 25.35 -5.03
C ILE A 36 10.97 24.05 -5.09
N PRO A 37 12.27 24.05 -4.73
CA PRO A 37 13.07 22.84 -4.67
C PRO A 37 12.45 21.79 -3.75
N PHE A 38 12.50 20.53 -4.15
CA PHE A 38 11.94 19.40 -3.39
C PHE A 38 12.43 19.36 -1.93
N SER A 39 13.73 19.57 -1.73
CA SER A 39 14.34 19.62 -0.39
C SER A 39 13.72 20.71 0.48
N HIS A 40 13.38 21.87 -0.11
CA HIS A 40 12.75 22.97 0.60
C HIS A 40 11.29 22.67 0.95
N GLU A 41 10.52 22.04 0.03
CA GLU A 41 9.14 21.62 0.30
C GLU A 41 9.08 20.58 1.44
N LEU A 42 9.96 19.57 1.39
CA LEU A 42 10.03 18.54 2.42
C LEU A 42 10.51 19.12 3.77
N HIS A 43 11.50 20.01 3.75
CA HIS A 43 11.95 20.70 4.95
C HIS A 43 10.83 21.55 5.58
N TYR A 44 10.13 22.34 4.77
CA TYR A 44 9.00 23.14 5.23
C TYR A 44 7.90 22.26 5.82
N PHE A 45 7.55 21.16 5.15
CA PHE A 45 6.56 20.22 5.66
C PHE A 45 6.94 19.62 7.01
N LEU A 46 8.18 19.17 7.19
CA LEU A 46 8.65 18.63 8.47
C LEU A 46 8.67 19.70 9.57
N THR A 47 8.99 20.95 9.23
CA THR A 47 9.01 22.08 10.18
C THR A 47 7.59 22.50 10.57
N ALA A 48 6.67 22.53 9.61
CA ALA A 48 5.27 22.85 9.83
C ALA A 48 4.49 21.74 10.56
N ASN A 49 5.08 20.55 10.70
CA ASN A 49 4.48 19.40 11.39
C ASN A 49 5.42 18.91 12.52
N PRO A 50 5.44 19.58 13.69
CA PRO A 50 6.37 19.27 14.78
C PRO A 50 6.31 17.82 15.27
N HIS A 51 5.15 17.16 15.16
CA HIS A 51 4.98 15.75 15.51
C HIS A 51 5.81 14.79 14.63
N LEU A 52 6.35 15.25 13.50
CA LEU A 52 7.26 14.49 12.63
C LEU A 52 8.74 14.68 13.00
N SER A 53 9.07 15.67 13.84
CA SER A 53 10.46 15.97 14.20
C SER A 53 11.13 14.84 14.97
N THR A 54 10.36 14.13 15.80
CA THR A 54 10.82 12.99 16.62
C THR A 54 11.28 11.82 15.76
N VAL A 55 10.61 11.59 14.63
CA VAL A 55 10.94 10.48 13.72
C VAL A 55 12.01 10.82 12.70
N LYS A 56 12.19 12.11 12.38
CA LYS A 56 13.09 12.57 11.31
C LYS A 56 14.51 12.01 11.42
N LYS A 57 15.05 11.92 12.65
CA LYS A 57 16.40 11.42 12.92
C LYS A 57 16.61 9.94 12.60
N TYR A 58 15.53 9.16 12.52
CA TYR A 58 15.55 7.73 12.23
C TYR A 58 15.32 7.41 10.75
N ILE A 59 14.99 8.41 9.93
CA ILE A 59 14.76 8.22 8.50
C ILE A 59 16.11 8.29 7.78
N PRO A 60 16.50 7.27 7.00
CA PRO A 60 17.73 7.31 6.23
C PRO A 60 17.74 8.46 5.22
N PRO A 61 18.87 9.19 5.06
CA PRO A 61 18.97 10.35 4.18
C PRO A 61 18.47 10.13 2.75
N ARG A 62 18.64 8.91 2.21
CA ARG A 62 18.18 8.55 0.85
C ARG A 62 16.67 8.71 0.63
N TYR A 63 15.85 8.63 1.68
CA TYR A 63 14.40 8.76 1.57
C TYR A 63 13.93 10.23 1.55
N PHE A 64 14.84 11.18 1.77
CA PHE A 64 14.61 12.61 1.56
C PHE A 64 14.97 13.07 0.14
N ALA A 65 15.30 12.14 -0.76
CA ALA A 65 15.47 12.42 -2.18
C ALA A 65 14.17 12.16 -2.96
N GLU A 66 13.97 12.92 -4.03
CA GLU A 66 12.83 12.74 -4.94
C GLU A 66 13.02 11.44 -5.74
N THR A 67 11.96 10.67 -5.94
CA THR A 67 12.00 9.46 -6.78
C THR A 67 10.79 9.39 -7.70
N THR A 68 10.95 8.80 -8.89
CA THR A 68 9.86 8.65 -9.86
C THR A 68 9.01 7.41 -9.59
N ALA A 69 9.63 6.34 -9.09
CA ALA A 69 9.00 5.04 -8.87
C ALA A 69 9.61 4.36 -7.63
N PRO A 70 9.15 4.71 -6.42
CA PRO A 70 9.65 4.05 -5.22
C PRO A 70 9.25 2.57 -5.22
N GLU A 71 10.22 1.68 -4.99
CA GLU A 71 9.92 0.26 -4.73
C GLU A 71 9.15 0.11 -3.41
N ASN A 72 9.57 0.84 -2.37
CA ASN A 72 8.95 0.83 -1.05
C ASN A 72 8.52 2.25 -0.63
N MET A 73 7.41 2.34 0.09
CA MET A 73 6.96 3.55 0.77
C MET A 73 6.95 3.28 2.27
N TYR A 74 7.22 4.31 3.08
CA TYR A 74 7.29 4.17 4.53
C TYR A 74 6.47 5.27 5.18
N LEU A 75 5.63 4.88 6.13
CA LEU A 75 4.86 5.82 6.91
C LEU A 75 5.78 6.59 7.86
N ILE A 76 5.67 7.92 7.84
CA ILE A 76 6.47 8.81 8.69
C ILE A 76 5.64 9.58 9.72
N CYS A 77 4.31 9.45 9.70
CA CYS A 77 3.42 10.22 10.57
C CYS A 77 2.83 9.35 11.69
N PRO A 78 3.19 9.58 12.97
CA PRO A 78 2.62 8.85 14.10
C PRO A 78 1.09 8.95 14.19
N ASN A 79 0.52 10.13 13.92
CA ASN A 79 -0.93 10.33 13.97
C ASN A 79 -1.67 9.49 12.91
N ALA A 80 -1.07 9.36 11.72
CA ALA A 80 -1.60 8.49 10.68
C ALA A 80 -1.46 7.01 11.06
N ALA A 81 -0.36 6.62 11.70
CA ALA A 81 -0.16 5.25 12.20
C ALA A 81 -1.24 4.87 13.23
N LYS A 82 -1.50 5.76 14.19
CA LYS A 82 -2.57 5.59 15.17
C LYS A 82 -3.94 5.45 14.53
N SER A 83 -4.23 6.27 13.51
CA SER A 83 -5.49 6.20 12.75
C SER A 83 -5.63 4.87 12.01
N ILE A 84 -4.57 4.44 11.32
CA ILE A 84 -4.52 3.15 10.63
C ILE A 84 -4.71 2.00 11.63
N ALA A 85 -3.99 2.01 12.75
CA ALA A 85 -4.09 0.99 13.78
C ALA A 85 -5.49 0.93 14.40
N ASN A 86 -6.14 2.06 14.66
CA ASN A 86 -7.52 2.11 15.14
C ASN A 86 -8.52 1.46 14.18
N ILE A 87 -8.28 1.59 12.88
CA ILE A 87 -9.15 1.02 11.84
C ILE A 87 -8.87 -0.46 11.66
N VAL A 88 -7.60 -0.87 11.66
CA VAL A 88 -7.19 -2.26 11.43
C VAL A 88 -7.45 -3.14 12.64
N PHE A 89 -7.18 -2.66 13.86
CA PHE A 89 -7.22 -3.45 15.09
C PHE A 89 -8.54 -4.21 15.33
N PRO A 90 -9.73 -3.62 15.14
CA PRO A 90 -11.01 -4.34 15.27
C PRO A 90 -11.18 -5.52 14.31
N HIS A 91 -10.46 -5.54 13.19
CA HIS A 91 -10.49 -6.62 12.21
C HIS A 91 -9.42 -7.69 12.44
N LEU A 92 -8.49 -7.45 13.37
CA LEU A 92 -7.50 -8.45 13.77
C LEU A 92 -8.20 -9.46 14.67
N ARG A 93 -8.28 -10.71 14.23
CA ARG A 93 -8.88 -11.75 15.05
C ARG A 93 -7.87 -12.13 16.12
N SER A 94 -8.27 -12.02 17.38
CA SER A 94 -7.52 -12.48 18.57
C SER A 94 -7.34 -14.02 18.61
N THR A 95 -7.46 -14.72 17.49
CA THR A 95 -7.17 -16.15 17.44
C THR A 95 -5.66 -16.34 17.50
N LYS A 96 -5.15 -17.07 18.50
CA LYS A 96 -3.72 -17.36 18.70
C LYS A 96 -3.00 -17.92 17.48
N SER A 97 -3.75 -18.44 16.51
CA SER A 97 -3.23 -19.13 15.34
C SER A 97 -3.11 -18.24 14.10
N GLN A 98 -3.68 -17.02 14.09
CA GLN A 98 -3.58 -16.12 12.93
C GLN A 98 -2.25 -15.36 13.00
N VAL A 99 -1.49 -15.38 11.90
CA VAL A 99 -0.26 -14.59 11.80
C VAL A 99 -0.61 -13.15 11.46
N ILE A 100 -0.18 -12.20 12.29
CA ILE A 100 -0.26 -10.77 11.99
C ILE A 100 1.10 -10.31 11.46
N ALA A 101 1.09 -9.65 10.31
CA ALA A 101 2.30 -9.19 9.65
C ALA A 101 2.19 -7.74 9.19
N GLU A 102 3.26 -6.98 9.42
CA GLU A 102 3.49 -5.69 8.79
C GLU A 102 4.61 -5.82 7.76
N THR A 103 4.39 -5.32 6.55
CA THR A 103 5.42 -5.29 5.50
C THR A 103 5.80 -3.86 5.13
N ASN A 104 7.09 -3.67 4.84
CA ASN A 104 7.71 -2.35 4.73
C ASN A 104 7.48 -1.54 6.01
N ALA A 105 7.72 -2.17 7.16
CA ALA A 105 7.44 -1.62 8.48
C ALA A 105 8.15 -0.28 8.73
N GLY A 106 9.31 -0.06 8.11
CA GLY A 106 10.09 1.16 8.22
C GLY A 106 10.43 1.47 9.67
N LEU A 107 9.84 2.53 10.20
CA LEU A 107 10.01 2.96 11.58
C LEU A 107 9.17 2.16 12.59
N GLY A 108 8.35 1.20 12.14
CA GLY A 108 7.50 0.38 13.02
C GLY A 108 6.39 1.18 13.70
N LEU A 109 5.92 2.28 13.09
CA LEU A 109 4.89 3.13 13.69
C LEU A 109 3.55 2.42 13.83
N ILE A 110 3.13 1.67 12.79
CA ILE A 110 1.88 0.88 12.86
C ILE A 110 2.07 -0.28 13.85
N THR A 111 3.20 -0.98 13.78
CA THR A 111 3.58 -2.03 14.74
C THR A 111 3.43 -1.57 16.18
N THR A 112 4.03 -0.41 16.51
CA THR A 112 4.00 0.16 17.87
C THR A 112 2.57 0.34 18.35
N GLU A 113 1.74 1.01 17.56
CA GLU A 113 0.33 1.26 17.89
C GLU A 113 -0.49 -0.05 18.02
N LEU A 114 -0.20 -1.07 17.22
CA LEU A 114 -0.87 -2.37 17.31
C LEU A 114 -0.43 -3.18 18.54
N LEU A 115 0.87 -3.16 18.88
CA LEU A 115 1.39 -3.81 20.09
C LEU A 115 0.85 -3.13 21.36
N GLU A 116 0.80 -1.81 21.39
CA GLU A 116 0.21 -1.04 22.50
C GLU A 116 -1.29 -1.33 22.67
N LYS A 117 -2.00 -1.66 21.59
CA LYS A 117 -3.40 -2.11 21.63
C LYS A 117 -3.60 -3.56 22.07
N GLY A 118 -2.51 -4.31 22.26
CA GLY A 118 -2.57 -5.68 22.77
C GLY A 118 -2.53 -6.77 21.69
N VAL A 119 -2.01 -6.49 20.49
CA VAL A 119 -1.69 -7.58 19.54
C VAL A 119 -0.54 -8.42 20.12
N ASP A 120 -0.73 -9.74 20.21
CA ASP A 120 0.23 -10.64 20.89
C ASP A 120 1.61 -10.65 20.20
N LEU A 121 1.64 -10.95 18.90
CA LEU A 121 2.86 -11.11 18.12
C LEU A 121 2.68 -10.51 16.72
N ILE A 122 3.63 -9.68 16.28
CA ILE A 122 3.67 -9.11 14.93
C ILE A 122 4.95 -9.53 14.20
N ARG A 123 4.78 -10.04 12.98
CA ARG A 123 5.89 -10.28 12.06
C ARG A 123 6.20 -9.02 11.27
N LEU A 124 7.47 -8.62 11.29
CA LEU A 124 7.96 -7.43 10.62
C LEU A 124 8.76 -7.85 9.40
N TYR A 125 8.29 -7.49 8.20
CA TYR A 125 8.99 -7.72 6.95
C TYR A 125 9.63 -6.41 6.50
N GLU A 126 10.96 -6.30 6.67
CA GLU A 126 11.69 -5.07 6.33
C GLU A 126 12.97 -5.40 5.55
N SER A 127 13.06 -4.86 4.33
CA SER A 127 14.18 -5.08 3.42
C SER A 127 15.30 -4.06 3.63
N CYS A 128 14.97 -2.83 4.03
CA CYS A 128 15.89 -1.75 4.31
C CYS A 128 16.76 -2.08 5.53
N SER A 129 18.07 -2.20 5.34
CA SER A 129 19.01 -2.48 6.43
C SER A 129 19.05 -1.40 7.51
N ASP A 130 18.81 -0.14 7.15
CA ASP A 130 18.87 0.97 8.09
C ASP A 130 17.66 0.98 9.04
N PHE A 131 16.46 0.75 8.51
CA PHE A 131 15.26 0.58 9.33
C PHE A 131 15.35 -0.66 10.22
N ARG A 132 15.94 -1.76 9.71
CA ARG A 132 16.16 -2.96 10.52
C ARG A 132 17.06 -2.73 11.75
N LYS A 133 17.97 -1.74 11.73
CA LYS A 133 18.78 -1.43 12.92
C LYS A 133 17.89 -0.94 14.05
N GLU A 134 16.95 -0.05 13.74
CA GLU A 134 15.98 0.47 14.71
C GLU A 134 14.98 -0.60 15.13
N LEU A 135 14.44 -1.38 14.18
CA LEU A 135 13.47 -2.45 14.48
C LEU A 135 14.05 -3.58 15.33
N LYS A 136 15.37 -3.78 15.37
CA LYS A 136 15.98 -4.77 16.29
C LYS A 136 15.76 -4.40 17.76
N ALA A 137 15.74 -3.11 18.09
CA ALA A 137 15.48 -2.64 19.45
C ALA A 137 14.03 -2.94 19.91
N PHE A 138 13.11 -3.27 18.99
CA PHE A 138 11.77 -3.70 19.37
C PHE A 138 11.79 -5.01 20.15
N GLY A 139 12.80 -5.87 19.97
CA GLY A 139 12.93 -7.08 20.77
C GLY A 139 13.18 -6.80 22.26
N ASP A 140 13.82 -5.68 22.57
CA ASP A 140 14.08 -5.25 23.95
C ASP A 140 12.85 -4.59 24.57
N VAL A 141 12.11 -3.79 23.78
CA VAL A 141 10.91 -3.06 24.23
C VAL A 141 9.68 -3.96 24.29
N TYR A 142 9.57 -4.92 23.36
CA TYR A 142 8.46 -5.86 23.21
C TYR A 142 8.97 -7.31 23.15
N PRO A 143 9.52 -7.85 24.26
CA PRO A 143 10.08 -9.21 24.28
C PRO A 143 9.06 -10.25 23.82
N ASP A 144 9.47 -11.14 22.91
CA ASP A 144 8.66 -12.23 22.35
C ASP A 144 7.39 -11.82 21.59
N ARG A 145 7.22 -10.51 21.34
CA ARG A 145 6.03 -9.96 20.64
C ARG A 145 6.34 -9.45 19.23
N VAL A 146 7.58 -9.57 18.78
CA VAL A 146 7.99 -9.22 17.42
C VAL A 146 8.88 -10.29 16.80
N GLU A 147 8.70 -10.54 15.50
CA GLU A 147 9.57 -11.43 14.71
C GLU A 147 10.03 -10.71 13.44
N LEU A 148 11.34 -10.41 13.34
CA LEU A 148 11.90 -9.63 12.24
C LEU A 148 12.39 -10.50 11.07
N PHE A 149 11.85 -10.24 9.88
CA PHE A 149 12.26 -10.81 8.60
C PHE A 149 12.96 -9.75 7.74
N THR A 150 13.97 -10.19 6.99
CA THR A 150 14.87 -9.32 6.22
C THR A 150 14.43 -9.07 4.78
N LYS A 151 13.26 -9.59 4.41
CA LYS A 151 12.71 -9.62 3.06
C LYS A 151 11.29 -9.07 3.12
N ASP A 152 10.82 -8.50 2.01
CA ASP A 152 9.44 -7.99 1.86
C ASP A 152 8.50 -9.13 1.39
N ILE A 153 7.38 -9.31 2.07
CA ILE A 153 6.37 -10.31 1.69
C ILE A 153 5.66 -9.96 0.36
N PHE A 154 5.58 -8.68 -0.02
CA PHE A 154 5.06 -8.27 -1.31
C PHE A 154 5.96 -8.69 -2.48
N HIS A 155 7.21 -9.07 -2.20
CA HIS A 155 8.11 -9.70 -3.18
C HIS A 155 7.95 -11.22 -3.28
N LEU A 156 6.94 -11.83 -2.65
CA LEU A 156 6.66 -13.27 -2.77
C LEU A 156 6.55 -13.75 -4.22
N HIS A 157 5.98 -12.95 -5.12
CA HIS A 157 5.89 -13.27 -6.55
C HIS A 157 7.26 -13.49 -7.19
N ARG A 158 8.26 -12.68 -6.80
CA ARG A 158 9.65 -12.78 -7.28
C ARG A 158 10.35 -13.98 -6.65
N PHE A 159 10.15 -14.20 -5.36
CA PHE A 159 10.73 -15.36 -4.69
C PHE A 159 10.16 -16.68 -5.22
N ALA A 160 8.86 -16.76 -5.49
CA ALA A 160 8.23 -17.93 -6.09
C ALA A 160 8.75 -18.22 -7.51
N PHE A 161 9.15 -17.19 -8.26
CA PHE A 161 9.78 -17.36 -9.56
C PHE A 161 11.21 -17.91 -9.42
N ILE A 162 12.02 -17.30 -8.55
CA ILE A 162 13.41 -17.72 -8.32
C ILE A 162 13.47 -19.15 -7.76
N ASP A 163 12.63 -19.45 -6.76
CA ASP A 163 12.57 -20.78 -6.13
C ASP A 163 12.24 -21.89 -7.14
N LYS A 164 11.49 -21.59 -8.21
CA LYS A 164 11.26 -22.56 -9.30
C LYS A 164 12.47 -22.79 -10.20
N GLN A 165 13.35 -21.80 -10.31
CA GLN A 165 14.55 -21.88 -11.15
C GLN A 165 15.70 -22.58 -10.41
N ASP A 166 15.84 -22.32 -9.11
CA ASP A 166 16.96 -22.82 -8.30
C ASP A 166 16.56 -23.85 -7.23
N ASN A 167 15.30 -24.31 -7.25
CA ASN A 167 14.72 -25.21 -6.25
C ASN A 167 14.88 -24.68 -4.80
N GLY A 168 14.83 -23.36 -4.63
CA GLY A 168 14.93 -22.68 -3.35
C GLY A 168 13.67 -22.78 -2.49
N ASN A 169 13.77 -22.30 -1.25
CA ASN A 169 12.72 -22.35 -0.23
C ASN A 169 12.39 -20.96 0.35
N ARG A 170 12.61 -19.89 -0.42
CA ARG A 170 12.45 -18.50 0.05
C ARG A 170 11.00 -18.18 0.41
N VAL A 171 10.04 -18.69 -0.36
CA VAL A 171 8.60 -18.54 -0.07
C VAL A 171 8.23 -19.26 1.23
N GLU A 172 8.68 -20.50 1.40
CA GLU A 172 8.43 -21.28 2.62
C GLU A 172 9.03 -20.60 3.85
N ALA A 173 10.27 -20.10 3.74
CA ALA A 173 10.93 -19.38 4.83
C ALA A 173 10.16 -18.12 5.25
N LEU A 174 9.53 -17.39 4.32
CA LEU A 174 8.70 -16.22 4.61
C LEU A 174 7.36 -16.58 5.26
N LEU A 175 6.82 -17.76 4.95
CA LEU A 175 5.55 -18.26 5.48
C LEU A 175 5.73 -19.25 6.63
N ARG A 176 6.94 -19.36 7.19
CA ARG A 176 7.25 -20.32 8.26
C ARG A 176 6.27 -20.17 9.43
N GLY A 177 5.76 -21.28 9.96
CA GLY A 177 4.81 -21.25 11.08
C GLY A 177 3.42 -20.70 10.76
N VAL A 178 3.09 -20.37 9.51
CA VAL A 178 1.70 -20.13 9.10
C VAL A 178 0.97 -21.48 9.09
N SER A 179 -0.05 -21.64 9.93
CA SER A 179 -0.85 -22.87 9.99
C SER A 179 -1.70 -23.03 8.74
N LYS A 180 -1.78 -24.23 8.17
CA LYS A 180 -2.76 -24.54 7.12
C LYS A 180 -4.17 -24.66 7.70
N ARG A 181 -5.17 -24.10 7.03
CA ARG A 181 -6.60 -24.17 7.40
C ARG A 181 -7.48 -24.34 6.17
N ASN A 182 -8.74 -24.73 6.38
CA ASN A 182 -9.68 -24.79 5.27
C ASN A 182 -9.99 -23.38 4.76
N TRP A 183 -10.34 -23.28 3.48
CA TRP A 183 -10.66 -22.00 2.87
C TRP A 183 -11.82 -21.28 3.56
N SER A 184 -12.84 -22.03 4.01
CA SER A 184 -14.01 -21.48 4.71
C SER A 184 -13.70 -21.02 6.14
N ASP A 185 -12.57 -21.42 6.71
CA ASP A 185 -12.17 -21.04 8.06
C ASP A 185 -11.64 -19.59 8.09
N ASP A 186 -11.38 -19.11 9.30
CA ASP A 186 -10.77 -17.81 9.56
C ASP A 186 -9.44 -17.60 8.83
N PRO A 187 -9.10 -16.37 8.40
CA PRO A 187 -7.86 -16.10 7.69
C PRO A 187 -6.64 -16.57 8.47
N VAL A 188 -5.68 -17.18 7.77
CA VAL A 188 -4.43 -17.69 8.36
C VAL A 188 -3.40 -16.61 8.60
N MET A 189 -3.50 -15.52 7.84
CA MET A 189 -2.57 -14.40 7.92
C MET A 189 -3.30 -13.09 7.62
N THR A 190 -2.95 -12.04 8.35
CA THR A 190 -3.29 -10.65 8.00
C THR A 190 -2.01 -9.90 7.67
N ILE A 191 -1.96 -9.29 6.50
CA ILE A 191 -0.84 -8.48 6.04
C ILE A 191 -1.26 -7.01 6.02
N ILE A 192 -0.47 -6.16 6.65
CA ILE A 192 -0.66 -4.70 6.70
C ILE A 192 0.57 -4.06 6.07
N GLY A 193 0.39 -3.08 5.19
CA GLY A 193 1.54 -2.34 4.67
C GLY A 193 1.26 -1.55 3.41
N THR A 194 2.26 -0.78 2.99
CA THR A 194 2.18 0.03 1.77
C THR A 194 2.50 -0.79 0.53
N MET A 195 1.56 -0.82 -0.41
CA MET A 195 1.67 -1.52 -1.68
C MET A 195 1.97 -0.52 -2.79
N CYS A 196 3.23 -0.45 -3.21
CA CYS A 196 3.69 0.47 -4.27
C CYS A 196 3.40 -0.03 -5.69
N ASN A 197 3.13 -1.33 -5.85
CA ASN A 197 2.88 -1.97 -7.13
C ASN A 197 1.88 -3.12 -6.97
N LEU A 198 1.25 -3.52 -8.07
CA LEU A 198 0.21 -4.53 -8.08
C LEU A 198 0.73 -5.98 -8.24
N TYR A 199 2.05 -6.21 -8.27
CA TYR A 199 2.60 -7.53 -8.58
C TYR A 199 2.23 -8.57 -7.53
N PHE A 200 2.30 -8.21 -6.25
CA PHE A 200 1.88 -9.10 -5.16
C PHE A 200 0.41 -9.50 -5.28
N LEU A 201 -0.47 -8.53 -5.53
CA LEU A 201 -1.90 -8.79 -5.62
C LEU A 201 -2.25 -9.63 -6.85
N LYS A 202 -1.64 -9.34 -8.01
CA LYS A 202 -1.78 -10.17 -9.22
C LYS A 202 -1.29 -11.60 -8.99
N TYR A 203 -0.18 -11.75 -8.26
CA TYR A 203 0.32 -13.05 -7.85
C TYR A 203 -0.67 -13.77 -6.93
N LEU A 204 -1.23 -13.08 -5.93
CA LEU A 204 -2.23 -13.64 -5.03
C LEU A 204 -3.47 -14.11 -5.80
N ILE A 205 -4.03 -13.28 -6.70
CA ILE A 205 -5.16 -13.64 -7.56
C ILE A 205 -4.83 -14.87 -8.41
N LYS A 206 -3.66 -14.89 -9.05
CA LYS A 206 -3.22 -16.07 -9.83
C LYS A 206 -3.11 -17.32 -8.94
N SER A 207 -2.58 -17.17 -7.73
CA SER A 207 -2.49 -18.21 -6.72
C SER A 207 -3.86 -18.70 -6.25
N LEU A 208 -4.89 -17.84 -6.21
CA LEU A 208 -6.27 -18.24 -5.90
C LEU A 208 -6.85 -19.11 -7.00
N VAL A 209 -6.75 -18.66 -8.25
CA VAL A 209 -7.26 -19.39 -9.41
C VAL A 209 -6.61 -20.76 -9.55
N LEU A 210 -5.28 -20.81 -9.37
CA LEU A 210 -4.50 -22.04 -9.56
C LEU A 210 -4.39 -22.89 -8.30
N GLN A 211 -4.87 -22.42 -7.15
CA GLN A 211 -4.69 -23.09 -5.84
C GLN A 211 -3.21 -23.40 -5.55
N THR A 212 -2.35 -22.39 -5.63
CA THR A 212 -0.88 -22.54 -5.45
C THR A 212 -0.27 -21.46 -4.55
N GLY A 213 0.89 -21.74 -3.96
CA GLY A 213 1.64 -20.73 -3.20
C GLY A 213 0.95 -20.41 -1.86
N PRO A 214 0.84 -19.12 -1.46
CA PRO A 214 0.29 -18.75 -0.15
C PRO A 214 -1.15 -19.22 0.09
N THR A 215 -1.94 -19.40 -0.98
CA THR A 215 -3.35 -19.82 -0.88
C THR A 215 -3.52 -21.26 -0.44
N LEU A 216 -2.46 -22.09 -0.53
CA LEU A 216 -2.42 -23.44 0.02
C LEU A 216 -2.49 -23.48 1.56
N TYR A 217 -2.21 -22.35 2.22
CA TYR A 217 -2.32 -22.24 3.67
C TYR A 217 -3.74 -21.86 4.11
N GLY A 218 -4.53 -21.22 3.24
CA GLY A 218 -5.87 -20.72 3.55
C GLY A 218 -6.03 -19.27 3.12
N ARG A 219 -7.07 -18.61 3.64
CA ARG A 219 -7.38 -17.22 3.29
C ARG A 219 -6.40 -16.23 3.92
N ILE A 220 -5.98 -15.25 3.13
CA ILE A 220 -5.15 -14.13 3.59
C ILE A 220 -6.00 -12.87 3.61
N ASN A 221 -5.94 -12.12 4.71
CA ASN A 221 -6.52 -10.79 4.81
C ASN A 221 -5.45 -9.72 4.52
N LEU A 222 -5.82 -8.65 3.82
CA LEU A 222 -4.87 -7.64 3.35
C LEU A 222 -5.38 -6.22 3.63
N PHE A 223 -4.64 -5.50 4.45
CA PHE A 223 -4.79 -4.05 4.65
C PHE A 223 -3.69 -3.33 3.87
N ALA A 224 -3.93 -3.15 2.57
CA ALA A 224 -2.98 -2.51 1.67
C ALA A 224 -3.22 -1.00 1.56
N LEU A 225 -2.21 -0.22 1.95
CA LEU A 225 -2.15 1.21 1.64
C LEU A 225 -1.64 1.36 0.20
N MET A 226 -2.51 1.70 -0.74
CA MET A 226 -2.19 1.79 -2.16
C MET A 226 -2.44 3.19 -2.73
N ARG A 227 -1.89 3.47 -3.91
CA ARG A 227 -2.13 4.75 -4.59
C ARG A 227 -3.56 4.78 -5.18
N PRO A 228 -4.22 5.95 -5.24
CA PRO A 228 -5.55 6.06 -5.83
C PRO A 228 -5.63 5.52 -7.27
N ARG A 229 -4.58 5.75 -8.07
CA ARG A 229 -4.49 5.20 -9.44
C ARG A 229 -4.51 3.68 -9.46
N ASP A 230 -3.78 3.02 -8.57
CA ASP A 230 -3.69 1.56 -8.55
C ASP A 230 -5.03 0.97 -8.10
N TYR A 231 -5.67 1.58 -7.10
CA TYR A 231 -7.03 1.23 -6.68
C TYR A 231 -8.03 1.36 -7.83
N ALA A 232 -8.04 2.50 -8.52
CA ALA A 232 -8.96 2.75 -9.63
C ALA A 232 -8.84 1.72 -10.77
N VAL A 233 -7.61 1.26 -11.07
CA VAL A 233 -7.39 0.20 -12.08
C VAL A 233 -7.92 -1.15 -11.61
N LEU A 234 -7.82 -1.47 -10.32
CA LEU A 234 -8.31 -2.73 -9.77
C LEU A 234 -9.83 -2.77 -9.64
N SER A 235 -10.41 -1.66 -9.15
CA SER A 235 -11.84 -1.53 -8.91
C SER A 235 -12.65 -1.13 -10.15
N ALA A 236 -12.01 -1.01 -11.32
CA ALA A 236 -12.66 -0.61 -12.56
C ALA A 236 -13.77 -1.60 -12.94
N THR A 237 -14.86 -1.06 -13.46
CA THR A 237 -16.07 -1.75 -13.89
C THR A 237 -16.29 -1.53 -15.39
N PRO A 238 -17.22 -2.26 -16.04
CA PRO A 238 -17.52 -2.06 -17.45
C PRO A 238 -17.97 -0.63 -17.83
N GLY A 239 -18.44 0.16 -16.86
CA GLY A 239 -18.83 1.55 -17.06
C GLY A 239 -17.67 2.55 -17.04
N ASP A 240 -16.48 2.11 -16.62
CA ASP A 240 -15.27 2.92 -16.61
C ASP A 240 -14.55 2.86 -17.97
N ASN A 241 -13.59 3.76 -18.21
CA ASN A 241 -12.81 3.76 -19.45
C ASN A 241 -12.11 2.40 -19.69
N TRP A 242 -12.13 1.90 -20.92
CA TRP A 242 -11.53 0.64 -21.37
C TRP A 242 -10.04 0.48 -20.98
N ILE A 243 -9.30 1.59 -20.83
CA ILE A 243 -7.90 1.56 -20.37
C ILE A 243 -7.79 1.06 -18.92
N ALA A 244 -8.76 1.39 -18.07
CA ALA A 244 -8.80 0.98 -16.67
C ALA A 244 -9.46 -0.40 -16.52
N TYR A 245 -10.54 -0.67 -17.26
CA TYR A 245 -11.26 -1.94 -17.20
C TYR A 245 -10.49 -3.05 -17.94
N SER A 246 -9.66 -3.77 -17.19
CA SER A 246 -8.80 -4.84 -17.69
C SER A 246 -9.22 -6.22 -17.14
N ALA A 247 -8.66 -7.30 -17.71
CA ALA A 247 -8.85 -8.65 -17.17
C ALA A 247 -8.47 -8.76 -15.68
N TRP A 248 -7.46 -7.98 -15.24
CA TRP A 248 -7.09 -7.94 -13.82
C TRP A 248 -8.16 -7.28 -12.95
N ALA A 249 -8.86 -6.26 -13.45
CA ALA A 249 -9.98 -5.65 -12.75
C ALA A 249 -11.12 -6.66 -12.58
N VAL A 250 -11.44 -7.42 -13.65
CA VAL A 250 -12.45 -8.48 -13.60
C VAL A 250 -12.10 -9.54 -12.55
N LEU A 251 -10.87 -10.06 -12.59
CA LEU A 251 -10.43 -11.07 -11.62
C LEU A 251 -10.40 -10.52 -10.19
N PHE A 252 -9.96 -9.28 -9.99
CA PHE A 252 -9.98 -8.64 -8.68
C PHE A 252 -11.39 -8.57 -8.11
N ASN A 253 -12.36 -8.06 -8.89
CA ASN A 253 -13.76 -7.97 -8.46
C ASN A 253 -14.46 -9.33 -8.30
N LEU A 254 -13.98 -10.39 -8.98
CA LEU A 254 -14.56 -11.72 -8.88
C LEU A 254 -14.05 -12.51 -7.67
N PHE A 255 -12.75 -12.39 -7.35
CA PHE A 255 -12.08 -13.24 -6.36
C PHE A 255 -11.89 -12.58 -5.00
N LEU A 256 -12.01 -11.26 -4.89
CA LEU A 256 -11.73 -10.52 -3.66
C LEU A 256 -12.92 -9.65 -3.27
N ASP A 257 -13.29 -9.75 -1.99
CA ASP A 257 -14.09 -8.74 -1.32
C ASP A 257 -13.16 -7.61 -0.85
N TYR A 258 -13.50 -6.38 -1.17
CA TYR A 258 -12.67 -5.21 -0.85
C TYR A 258 -13.52 -4.01 -0.46
N ASP A 259 -13.00 -3.21 0.46
CA ASP A 259 -13.59 -1.96 0.92
C ASP A 259 -12.49 -0.91 1.13
N VAL A 260 -12.83 0.36 0.90
CA VAL A 260 -11.96 1.49 1.26
C VAL A 260 -12.25 1.88 2.70
N LEU A 261 -11.29 1.62 3.58
CA LEU A 261 -11.45 1.86 5.01
C LEU A 261 -10.94 3.22 5.47
N TYR A 262 -9.93 3.75 4.78
CA TYR A 262 -9.23 4.97 5.19
C TYR A 262 -8.54 5.66 4.02
N GLU A 263 -8.60 6.98 4.01
CA GLU A 263 -7.81 7.81 3.11
C GLU A 263 -6.73 8.56 3.91
N CYS A 264 -5.48 8.43 3.46
CA CYS A 264 -4.34 9.06 4.12
C CYS A 264 -3.61 9.98 3.14
N PRO A 265 -3.24 11.22 3.55
CA PRO A 265 -2.49 12.12 2.69
C PRO A 265 -1.15 11.51 2.27
N ARG A 266 -0.83 11.54 0.97
CA ARG A 266 0.41 10.99 0.41
C ARG A 266 1.69 11.56 1.04
N LYS A 267 1.62 12.80 1.53
CA LYS A 267 2.75 13.49 2.21
C LYS A 267 3.16 12.83 3.53
N MET A 268 2.31 11.97 4.11
CA MET A 268 2.62 11.18 5.31
C MET A 268 3.53 9.98 5.06
N PHE A 269 3.92 9.74 3.80
CA PHE A 269 4.77 8.62 3.40
C PHE A 269 6.01 9.11 2.68
N LEU A 270 7.15 8.45 2.86
CA LEU A 270 8.38 8.67 2.08
C LEU A 270 8.75 7.43 1.25
N PRO A 271 9.51 7.59 0.15
CA PRO A 271 9.91 8.87 -0.44
C PRO A 271 8.71 9.59 -1.06
N TRP A 272 8.81 10.89 -1.35
CA TRP A 272 7.79 11.57 -2.15
C TRP A 272 8.10 11.39 -3.64
N ASN A 273 7.03 11.27 -4.42
CA ASN A 273 7.18 11.12 -5.86
C ASN A 273 7.58 12.46 -6.47
N SER A 274 8.46 12.41 -7.47
CA SER A 274 8.58 13.56 -8.36
C SER A 274 7.26 13.75 -9.09
N LYS A 275 6.74 14.97 -9.10
CA LYS A 275 5.73 15.33 -10.10
C LYS A 275 6.38 15.03 -11.45
N LEU A 276 5.92 13.98 -12.14
CA LEU A 276 6.29 13.76 -13.53
C LEU A 276 6.06 15.11 -14.23
N LYS A 277 7.08 15.64 -14.92
CA LYS A 277 6.84 16.69 -15.90
C LYS A 277 5.69 16.17 -16.73
N SER A 278 4.58 16.89 -16.79
CA SER A 278 3.44 16.54 -17.63
C SER A 278 4.00 16.09 -18.96
N SER A 279 3.95 14.79 -19.26
CA SER A 279 4.29 14.34 -20.59
C SER A 279 3.25 15.01 -21.45
N THR A 280 3.72 15.92 -22.31
CA THR A 280 2.97 16.48 -23.41
C THR A 280 2.48 15.31 -24.25
N TYR A 281 1.34 14.74 -23.88
CA TYR A 281 0.54 14.01 -24.84
C TYR A 281 -0.02 15.08 -25.78
N PRO A 282 0.28 15.04 -27.08
CA PRO A 282 -0.36 15.96 -28.01
C PRO A 282 -1.86 15.69 -27.97
N ASN A 283 -2.63 16.69 -27.56
CA ASN A 283 -4.06 16.77 -27.83
C ASN A 283 -4.21 16.92 -29.35
N ASN A 284 -4.10 15.82 -30.09
CA ASN A 284 -4.55 15.75 -31.47
C ASN A 284 -5.89 15.03 -31.48
N TYR A 285 -6.95 15.78 -31.18
CA TYR A 285 -8.27 15.50 -31.71
C TYR A 285 -8.83 16.84 -32.17
N GLU A 286 -8.54 17.16 -33.42
CA GLU A 286 -9.38 18.06 -34.20
C GLU A 286 -10.77 17.45 -34.27
N GLU A 287 -11.76 18.30 -34.04
CA GLU A 287 -13.15 18.06 -34.35
C GLU A 287 -13.27 17.68 -35.83
N VAL A 288 -13.63 16.44 -36.13
CA VAL A 288 -14.21 16.12 -37.42
C VAL A 288 -15.71 16.16 -37.23
N GLY A 289 -16.28 17.34 -37.51
CA GLY A 289 -17.70 17.50 -37.73
C GLY A 289 -18.10 16.85 -39.05
N THR A 290 -19.04 15.90 -38.96
CA THR A 290 -20.31 15.77 -39.71
C THR A 290 -20.86 14.38 -39.46
#